data_AF-A0A158SQZ0-F1
#
_entry.id   AF-A0A158SQZ0-F1
#
_cell.length_a   1.000
_cell.length_b   1.000
_cell.length_c   1.000
_cell.angle_alpha   90.00
_cell.angle_beta   90.00
_cell.angle_gamma   90.00
#
_symmetry.space_group_name_H-M   'P 1'
#
loop_
_entity.id
_entity.type
_entity.pdbx_description
1 polymer ?
#
loop_
_entity_poly.entity_id
_entity_poly.type
_entity_poly.pdbx_seq_one_letter_code
_entity_poly.pdbx_strand_id
1 'polypeptide(L)'
;MTLSSKIVIWLGGAALLAATAIDTLAVLGRHLGLPVTGSIELMQAAVLVSGSIGLLVSTIYRSHARVRLIVDRLPPSWRSIADRCSDGLTLLFVLALLAGSVWLSVDLWNAHEESELLGVPWRVLRLFANACLLAICAVLTLRIVRRAGE
;
A
#
# COMPACT_ATOMS: atom_id res chain seq x y z
N MET A 1 -15.29 12.26 -7.53
CA MET A 1 -14.86 11.24 -6.55
C MET A 1 -16.11 10.56 -6.00
N THR A 2 -16.20 9.23 -6.06
CA THR A 2 -17.32 8.48 -5.47
C THR A 2 -17.21 8.47 -3.94
N LEU A 3 -18.33 8.27 -3.24
CA LEU A 3 -18.37 8.20 -1.77
C LEU A 3 -17.41 7.12 -1.24
N SER A 4 -17.36 5.96 -1.90
CA SER A 4 -16.46 4.85 -1.58
C SER A 4 -14.98 5.28 -1.59
N SER A 5 -14.54 6.05 -2.60
CA SER A 5 -13.16 6.52 -2.64
C SER A 5 -12.84 7.50 -1.52
N LYS A 6 -13.79 8.34 -1.09
CA LYS A 6 -13.58 9.27 0.03
C LYS A 6 -13.39 8.53 1.34
N ILE A 7 -14.20 7.49 1.58
CA ILE A 7 -14.10 6.65 2.78
C ILE A 7 -12.73 5.97 2.83
N VAL A 8 -12.29 5.37 1.72
CA VAL A 8 -10.98 4.71 1.64
C VAL A 8 -9.84 5.69 1.91
N ILE A 9 -9.89 6.90 1.36
CA ILE A 9 -8.88 7.94 1.61
C ILE A 9 -8.85 8.35 3.09
N TRP A 10 -10.02 8.58 3.68
CA TRP A 10 -10.11 8.93 5.10
C TRP A 10 -9.60 7.81 6.01
N LEU A 11 -9.90 6.55 5.67
CA LEU A 11 -9.40 5.40 6.41
C LEU A 11 -7.87 5.31 6.37
N GLY A 12 -7.26 5.47 5.19
CA GLY A 12 -5.81 5.50 5.04
C GLY A 12 -5.16 6.69 5.75
N GLY A 13 -5.76 7.88 5.62
CA GLY A 13 -5.29 9.10 6.28
C GLY A 13 -5.38 9.02 7.80
N ALA A 14 -6.48 8.47 8.34
CA ALA A 14 -6.65 8.25 9.77
C ALA A 14 -5.61 7.25 10.31
N ALA A 15 -5.34 6.17 9.56
CA ALA A 15 -4.27 5.23 9.90
C ALA A 15 -2.89 5.89 9.91
N LEU A 16 -2.61 6.80 8.97
CA LEU A 16 -1.36 7.57 8.95
C LEU A 16 -1.22 8.49 10.17
N LEU A 17 -2.29 9.22 10.51
CA LEU A 17 -2.31 10.08 11.69
C LEU A 17 -2.15 9.27 12.98
N ALA A 18 -2.76 8.09 13.05
CA ALA A 18 -2.58 7.17 14.16
C ALA A 18 -1.11 6.71 14.26
N ALA A 19 -0.48 6.32 13.15
CA ALA A 19 0.94 5.96 13.14
C ALA A 19 1.84 7.11 13.65
N THR A 20 1.61 8.34 13.19
CA THR A 20 2.33 9.52 13.66
C THR A 20 2.11 9.78 15.15
N ALA A 21 0.88 9.64 15.64
CA ALA A 21 0.55 9.81 17.05
C ALA A 21 1.23 8.75 17.92
N ILE A 22 1.20 7.48 17.51
CA ILE A 22 1.85 6.37 18.21
C ILE A 22 3.35 6.62 18.33
N ASP A 23 4.03 6.98 17.23
CA ASP A 23 5.47 7.25 17.25
C ASP A 23 5.80 8.46 18.13
N THR A 24 5.00 9.53 18.03
CA THR A 24 5.20 10.74 18.86
C THR A 24 5.04 10.41 20.34
N LEU A 25 4.00 9.67 20.71
CA LEU A 25 3.76 9.24 22.09
C LEU A 25 4.84 8.27 22.58
N ALA A 26 5.34 7.38 21.73
CA ALA A 26 6.42 6.47 22.08
C ALA A 26 7.73 7.19 22.39
N VAL A 27 8.07 8.23 21.60
CA VAL A 27 9.24 9.08 21.84
C VAL A 27 9.07 9.89 23.12
N LEU A 28 7.93 10.58 23.29
CA LEU A 28 7.65 11.35 24.50
C LEU A 28 7.64 10.47 25.75
N GLY A 29 6.99 9.32 25.69
CA GLY A 29 6.93 8.34 26.77
C GLY A 29 8.32 7.87 27.20
N ARG A 30 9.23 7.65 26.25
CA ARG A 30 10.63 7.30 26.56
C ARG A 30 11.37 8.41 27.31
N HIS A 31 11.11 9.68 26.98
CA HIS A 31 11.73 10.81 27.67
C HIS A 31 11.08 11.12 29.04
N LEU A 32 9.80 10.79 29.22
CA LEU A 32 9.07 11.01 30.47
C LEU A 32 9.11 9.82 31.44
N GLY A 33 9.85 8.75 31.10
CA GLY A 33 9.95 7.54 31.92
C GLY A 33 8.71 6.62 31.88
N LEU A 34 7.79 6.86 30.94
CA LEU A 34 6.56 6.08 30.71
C LEU A 34 6.60 5.47 29.30
N PRO A 35 7.43 4.45 29.03
CA PRO A 35 7.56 3.88 27.70
C PRO A 35 6.24 3.24 27.24
N VAL A 36 5.80 3.57 26.03
CA VAL A 36 4.61 2.97 25.40
C VAL A 36 4.96 1.56 24.92
N THR A 37 4.55 0.55 25.68
CA THR A 37 4.71 -0.87 25.33
C THR A 37 3.89 -1.23 24.10
N GLY A 38 4.47 -2.00 23.19
CA GLY A 38 3.81 -2.42 21.94
C GLY A 38 3.65 -1.30 20.89
N SER A 39 4.30 -0.14 21.10
CA SER A 39 4.31 0.98 20.13
C SER A 39 4.80 0.54 18.74
N ILE A 40 5.80 -0.34 18.67
CA ILE A 40 6.33 -0.86 17.40
C ILE A 40 5.25 -1.66 16.65
N GLU A 41 4.53 -2.54 17.35
CA GLU A 41 3.52 -3.42 16.75
C GLU A 41 2.32 -2.60 16.24
N LEU A 42 1.87 -1.63 17.03
CA LEU A 42 0.81 -0.70 16.64
C LEU A 42 1.22 0.16 15.44
N MET A 43 2.46 0.65 15.43
CA MET A 43 2.98 1.44 14.31
C MET A 43 3.06 0.61 13.03
N GLN A 44 3.58 -0.62 13.10
CA GLN A 44 3.63 -1.54 11.96
C GLN A 44 2.23 -1.81 11.37
N ALA A 45 1.24 -2.06 12.22
CA ALA A 45 -0.14 -2.26 11.78
C ALA A 45 -0.72 -1.01 11.10
N ALA A 46 -0.56 0.15 11.73
CA ALA A 46 -1.08 1.41 11.21
C ALA A 46 -0.41 1.81 9.89
N VAL A 47 0.91 1.66 9.78
CA VAL A 47 1.69 1.95 8.57
C VAL A 47 1.33 0.97 7.46
N LEU A 48 1.12 -0.32 7.74
CA LEU A 48 0.71 -1.28 6.71
C LEU A 48 -0.67 -0.91 6.15
N VAL A 49 -1.63 -0.56 6.99
CA VAL A 49 -2.97 -0.14 6.56
C VAL A 49 -2.89 1.14 5.72
N SER A 50 -2.22 2.17 6.26
CA SER A 50 -2.04 3.46 5.60
C SER A 50 -1.33 3.31 4.24
N GLY A 51 -0.20 2.60 4.22
CA GLY A 51 0.60 2.38 3.02
C GLY A 51 -0.15 1.59 1.96
N SER A 52 -0.84 0.52 2.33
CA SER A 52 -1.61 -0.32 1.39
C SER A 52 -2.75 0.48 0.73
N ILE A 53 -3.48 1.27 1.52
CA ILE A 53 -4.52 2.17 1.01
C ILE A 53 -3.91 3.27 0.15
N GLY A 54 -2.80 3.87 0.58
CA GLY A 54 -2.09 4.92 -0.15
C GLY A 54 -1.65 4.46 -1.53
N LEU A 55 -1.09 3.24 -1.63
CA LEU A 55 -0.71 2.61 -2.90
C LEU A 55 -1.93 2.33 -3.80
N LEU A 56 -3.05 1.89 -3.23
CA LEU A 56 -4.27 1.66 -3.99
C LEU A 56 -4.85 2.97 -4.55
N VAL A 57 -4.97 3.99 -3.70
CA VAL A 57 -5.48 5.32 -4.07
C VAL A 57 -4.56 5.96 -5.11
N SER A 58 -3.25 5.97 -4.87
CA SER A 58 -2.28 6.55 -5.83
C SER A 58 -2.33 5.85 -7.18
N THR A 59 -2.55 4.53 -7.18
CA THR A 59 -2.77 3.76 -8.41
C THR A 59 -4.05 4.19 -9.12
N ILE A 60 -5.18 4.29 -8.41
CA ILE A 60 -6.47 4.71 -9.00
C ILE A 60 -6.36 6.11 -9.62
N TYR A 61 -5.78 7.08 -8.90
CA TYR A 61 -5.69 8.47 -9.34
C TYR A 61 -4.46 8.78 -10.22
N ARG A 62 -3.66 7.76 -10.56
CA ARG A 62 -2.42 7.90 -11.35
C ARG A 62 -1.46 8.94 -10.79
N SER A 63 -1.40 9.02 -9.47
CA SER A 63 -0.56 9.97 -8.74
C SER A 63 0.84 9.43 -8.46
N HIS A 64 1.23 8.34 -9.13
CA HIS A 64 2.61 7.84 -9.12
C HIS A 64 3.57 8.93 -9.61
N ALA A 65 4.74 9.01 -8.98
CA ALA A 65 5.73 10.02 -9.32
C ALA A 65 6.13 9.90 -10.79
N ARG A 66 5.77 10.90 -11.60
CA ARG A 66 6.11 10.99 -13.02
C ARG A 66 7.10 12.13 -13.21
N VAL A 67 8.24 11.84 -13.83
CA VAL A 67 9.23 12.87 -14.21
C VAL A 67 8.72 13.60 -15.46
N ARG A 68 7.80 14.54 -15.23
CA ARG A 68 7.15 15.32 -16.30
C ARG A 68 8.14 16.08 -17.17
N LEU A 69 9.28 16.50 -16.61
CA LEU A 69 10.34 17.22 -17.33
C LEU A 69 10.91 16.42 -18.53
N ILE A 70 10.94 15.08 -18.41
CA ILE A 70 11.39 14.19 -19.49
C ILE A 70 10.20 13.76 -20.36
N VAL A 71 9.10 13.37 -19.72
CA VAL A 71 7.94 12.79 -20.41
C VAL A 71 7.22 13.81 -21.30
N ASP A 72 7.20 15.08 -20.92
CA ASP A 72 6.56 16.14 -21.69
C ASP A 72 7.42 16.61 -22.88
N ARG A 73 8.69 16.18 -22.97
CA ARG A 73 9.59 16.43 -24.12
C ARG A 73 9.57 15.32 -25.17
N LEU A 74 8.88 14.19 -24.92
CA LEU A 74 8.81 13.08 -25.85
C LEU A 74 7.72 13.31 -26.92
N PRO A 75 7.96 12.89 -28.18
CA PRO A 75 6.93 12.89 -29.21
C PRO A 75 5.77 11.95 -28.82
N PRO A 76 4.54 12.21 -29.32
CA PRO A 76 3.31 11.56 -28.83
C PRO A 76 3.34 10.03 -28.88
N SER A 77 3.97 9.44 -29.90
CA SER A 77 4.12 7.97 -30.03
C SER A 77 4.99 7.38 -28.93
N TRP A 78 6.12 8.02 -28.60
CA TRP A 78 7.03 7.56 -27.55
C TRP A 78 6.46 7.76 -26.15
N ARG A 79 5.65 8.80 -25.95
CA ARG A 79 4.92 9.02 -24.70
C ARG A 79 3.93 7.89 -24.42
N SER A 80 3.20 7.43 -25.44
CA SER A 80 2.28 6.30 -25.32
C SER A 80 2.99 4.99 -24.97
N ILE A 81 4.14 4.74 -25.61
CA ILE A 81 4.98 3.56 -25.33
C ILE A 81 5.51 3.62 -23.88
N ALA A 82 6.08 4.74 -23.45
CA ALA A 82 6.59 4.92 -22.10
C ALA A 82 5.48 4.72 -21.04
N ASP A 83 4.29 5.25 -21.29
CA ASP A 83 3.11 5.05 -20.44
C ASP A 83 2.72 3.56 -20.33
N ARG A 84 2.69 2.83 -21.46
CA ARG A 84 2.38 1.39 -21.49
C ARG A 84 3.44 0.57 -20.78
N CYS A 85 4.72 0.85 -21.00
CA CYS A 85 5.83 0.21 -20.30
C CYS A 85 5.78 0.48 -18.79
N SER A 86 5.47 1.71 -18.38
CA SER A 86 5.34 2.07 -16.97
C SER A 86 4.18 1.33 -16.29
N ASP A 87 2.99 1.29 -16.89
CA ASP A 87 1.86 0.54 -16.36
C ASP A 87 2.17 -0.97 -16.30
N GLY A 88 2.80 -1.53 -17.35
CA GLY A 88 3.18 -2.94 -17.42
C GLY A 88 4.25 -3.34 -16.38
N LEU A 89 5.30 -2.53 -16.23
CA LEU A 89 6.36 -2.78 -15.24
C LEU A 89 5.82 -2.65 -13.81
N THR A 90 4.93 -1.68 -13.57
CA THR A 90 4.25 -1.53 -12.28
C THR A 90 3.38 -2.74 -11.98
N LEU A 91 2.62 -3.24 -12.97
CA LEU A 91 1.81 -4.45 -12.80
C LEU A 91 2.69 -5.67 -12.48
N LEU A 92 3.79 -5.87 -13.22
CA LEU A 92 4.72 -6.96 -12.97
C LEU A 92 5.31 -6.89 -11.56
N PHE A 93 5.73 -5.70 -11.13
CA PHE A 93 6.25 -5.47 -9.79
C PHE A 93 5.23 -5.81 -8.70
N VAL A 94 3.99 -5.32 -8.83
CA VAL A 94 2.93 -5.58 -7.85
C VAL A 94 2.50 -7.05 -7.87
N LEU A 95 2.50 -7.72 -9.03
CA LEU A 95 2.25 -9.16 -9.12
C LEU A 95 3.32 -9.98 -8.40
N ALA A 96 4.60 -9.62 -8.56
CA ALA A 96 5.70 -10.26 -7.84
C ALA A 96 5.56 -10.07 -6.32
N LEU A 97 5.22 -8.86 -5.87
CA LEU A 97 4.93 -8.58 -4.47
C LEU A 97 3.75 -9.39 -3.94
N LEU A 98 2.65 -9.48 -4.70
CA LEU A 98 1.48 -10.27 -4.33
C LEU A 98 1.83 -11.75 -4.23
N ALA A 99 2.56 -12.30 -5.21
CA ALA A 99 2.98 -13.69 -5.20
C ALA A 99 3.84 -14.01 -3.98
N GLY A 100 4.84 -13.16 -3.67
CA GLY A 100 5.67 -13.32 -2.48
C GLY A 100 4.88 -13.18 -1.17
N SER A 101 3.96 -12.21 -1.09
CA SER A 101 3.13 -12.01 0.09
C SER A 101 2.14 -13.14 0.32
N VAL A 102 1.54 -13.69 -0.75
CA VAL A 102 0.67 -14.87 -0.69
C VAL A 102 1.48 -16.11 -0.30
N TRP A 103 2.66 -16.32 -0.88
CA TRP A 103 3.55 -17.41 -0.49
C TRP A 103 3.81 -17.35 1.02
N LEU A 104 4.26 -16.20 1.51
CA LEU A 104 4.55 -16.00 2.93
C LEU A 104 3.30 -16.22 3.81
N SER A 105 2.13 -15.81 3.32
CA SER A 105 0.87 -16.00 4.04
C SER A 105 0.44 -17.46 4.14
N VAL A 106 0.72 -18.26 3.10
CA VAL A 106 0.44 -19.71 3.08
C VAL A 106 1.40 -20.45 4.00
N ASP A 107 2.70 -20.16 3.89
CA ASP A 107 3.75 -20.81 4.68
C ASP A 107 3.54 -20.61 6.19
N LEU A 108 3.22 -19.37 6.57
CA LEU A 108 3.03 -18.99 7.98
C LEU A 108 1.57 -19.11 8.45
N TRP A 109 0.67 -19.68 7.64
CA TRP A 109 -0.75 -19.72 7.99
C TRP A 109 -0.99 -20.49 9.29
N ASN A 110 -0.35 -21.64 9.48
CA ASN A 110 -0.56 -22.47 10.67
C ASN A 110 0.32 -22.09 11.86
N ALA A 111 1.23 -21.14 11.69
CA ALA A 111 2.22 -20.77 12.69
C ALA A 111 1.66 -19.99 13.90
N HIS A 112 0.37 -19.64 13.92
CA HIS A 112 -0.28 -18.84 14.99
C HIS A 112 0.56 -17.61 15.41
N GLU A 113 1.13 -16.90 14.43
CA GLU A 113 1.93 -15.71 14.69
C GLU A 113 1.03 -14.57 15.19
N GLU A 114 1.11 -14.32 16.50
CA GLU A 114 0.57 -13.16 17.17
C GLU A 114 1.72 -12.23 17.56
N SER A 115 1.42 -10.94 17.77
CA SER A 115 2.43 -10.01 18.26
C SER A 115 2.76 -10.30 19.72
N GLU A 116 4.05 -10.29 20.06
CA GLU A 116 4.58 -10.73 21.37
C GLU A 116 4.00 -9.94 22.55
N LEU A 117 3.68 -8.65 22.34
CA LEU A 117 3.24 -7.75 23.40
C LEU A 117 1.73 -7.47 23.40
N LEU A 118 1.12 -7.30 22.22
CA LEU A 118 -0.29 -6.94 22.08
C LEU A 118 -1.19 -8.04 21.53
N GLY A 119 -0.65 -9.18 21.12
CA GLY A 119 -1.43 -10.27 20.53
C GLY A 119 -2.08 -9.90 19.20
N VAL A 120 -1.51 -8.96 18.44
CA VAL A 120 -2.05 -8.54 17.14
C VAL A 120 -1.95 -9.70 16.17
N PRO A 121 -3.07 -10.15 15.56
CA PRO A 121 -3.05 -11.29 14.65
C PRO A 121 -2.49 -10.86 13.28
N TRP A 122 -1.22 -11.14 13.03
CA TRP A 122 -0.52 -10.76 11.79
C TRP A 122 -1.18 -11.33 10.53
N ARG A 123 -1.93 -12.44 10.67
CA ARG A 123 -2.69 -13.09 9.59
C ARG A 123 -3.73 -12.15 8.99
N VAL A 124 -4.47 -11.41 9.82
CA VAL A 124 -5.49 -10.45 9.35
C VAL A 124 -4.83 -9.32 8.58
N LEU A 125 -3.69 -8.85 9.06
CA LEU A 125 -2.95 -7.75 8.45
C LEU A 125 -2.36 -8.17 7.08
N ARG A 126 -1.86 -9.40 6.95
CA ARG A 126 -1.40 -9.97 5.67
C ARG A 126 -2.54 -10.16 4.68
N LEU A 127 -3.70 -10.66 5.13
CA LEU A 127 -4.90 -10.76 4.29
C LEU A 127 -5.31 -9.39 3.76
N PHE A 128 -5.30 -8.37 4.61
CA PHE A 128 -5.60 -6.99 4.21
C PHE A 128 -4.63 -6.49 3.14
N ALA A 129 -3.32 -6.65 3.35
CA ALA A 129 -2.30 -6.28 2.37
C ALA A 129 -2.49 -7.02 1.04
N ASN A 130 -2.72 -8.34 1.06
CA ASN A 130 -2.96 -9.15 -0.13
C ASN A 130 -4.22 -8.69 -0.88
N ALA A 131 -5.30 -8.35 -0.16
CA ALA A 131 -6.52 -7.82 -0.77
C ALA A 131 -6.27 -6.47 -1.47
N CYS A 132 -5.50 -5.57 -0.86
CA CYS A 132 -5.10 -4.30 -1.48
C CYS A 132 -4.23 -4.52 -2.72
N LEU A 133 -3.22 -5.39 -2.64
CA LEU A 133 -2.34 -5.72 -3.77
C LEU A 133 -3.14 -6.34 -4.94
N LEU A 134 -4.07 -7.23 -4.64
CA LEU A 134 -4.97 -7.82 -5.64
C LEU A 134 -5.85 -6.77 -6.30
N ALA A 135 -6.39 -5.81 -5.53
CA ALA A 135 -7.14 -4.69 -6.08
C ALA A 135 -6.28 -3.79 -6.98
N ILE A 136 -5.02 -3.53 -6.61
CA ILE A 136 -4.06 -2.78 -7.44
C ILE A 136 -3.80 -3.52 -8.76
N CYS A 137 -3.54 -4.83 -8.72
CA CYS A 137 -3.36 -5.66 -9.92
C CYS A 137 -4.59 -5.60 -10.84
N ALA A 138 -5.80 -5.69 -10.28
CA ALA A 138 -7.03 -5.59 -11.05
C ALA A 138 -7.16 -4.22 -11.73
N VAL A 139 -6.89 -3.12 -11.01
CA VAL A 139 -6.94 -1.75 -11.55
C VAL A 139 -5.94 -1.55 -12.69
N LEU A 140 -4.71 -2.04 -12.53
CA LEU A 140 -3.65 -1.94 -13.55
C LEU A 140 -3.97 -2.80 -14.78
N THR A 141 -4.47 -4.02 -14.58
CA THR A 141 -4.85 -4.93 -15.68
C THR A 141 -5.99 -4.33 -16.50
N LEU A 142 -7.06 -3.86 -15.85
CA LEU A 142 -8.18 -3.20 -16.53
C LEU A 142 -7.74 -1.97 -17.32
N ARG A 143 -6.77 -1.21 -16.79
CA ARG A 143 -6.21 -0.05 -17.48
C ARG A 143 -5.45 -0.44 -18.75
N ILE A 144 -4.60 -1.46 -18.66
CA ILE A 144 -3.81 -1.94 -19.79
C ILE A 144 -4.75 -2.47 -20.89
N VAL A 145 -5.76 -3.27 -20.52
CA VAL A 145 -6.74 -3.81 -21.46
C VAL A 145 -7.53 -2.70 -22.15
N ARG A 146 -8.04 -1.71 -21.41
CA ARG A 146 -8.80 -0.58 -22.00
C ARG A 146 -7.94 0.25 -22.97
N ARG A 147 -6.66 0.47 -22.65
CA ARG A 147 -5.71 1.20 -23.52
C ARG A 147 -5.23 0.39 -24.75
N ALA A 148 -5.48 -0.91 -24.79
CA ALA A 148 -5.15 -1.77 -25.93
C ALA A 148 -6.31 -1.87 -26.94
N GLY A 149 -7.54 -1.56 -26.51
CA GLY A 149 -8.72 -1.48 -27.38
C GLY A 149 -8.95 -0.11 -28.03
N GLU A 150 -8.17 0.90 -27.65
CA GLU A 150 -8.07 2.23 -28.29
C GLU A 150 -6.90 2.27 -29.27
#